data_AF-A0A929I4X1-F1
#
_entry.id   AF-A0A929I4X1-F1
#
_cell.length_a   1.000
_cell.length_b   1.000
_cell.length_c   1.000
_cell.angle_alpha   90.00
_cell.angle_beta   90.00
_cell.angle_gamma   90.00
#
_symmetry.space_group_name_H-M   'P 1'
#
loop_
_entity.id
_entity.type
_entity.pdbx_description
1 polymer ?
#
loop_
_entity_poly.entity_id
_entity_poly.type
_entity_poly.pdbx_seq_one_letter_code
_entity_poly.pdbx_strand_id
1 'polypeptide(L)'
;MRLAGDVDTLIIDHHLLRCEEGRRWLDDLASETGYGIICAADFMGCRRLFLESWRERLYSEMPVPEGWHDAYVRGDVNTDEYERLGKNMSVF
;
A
#
# COMPACT_ATOMS: atom_id res chain seq x y z
N MET A 1 -6.80 1.08 23.99
CA MET A 1 -7.63 1.36 22.80
C MET A 1 -8.97 1.91 23.27
N ARG A 2 -9.16 3.24 23.31
CA ARG A 2 -10.43 3.84 23.75
C ARG A 2 -11.37 4.09 22.57
N LEU A 3 -10.87 4.74 21.52
CA LEU A 3 -11.59 4.95 20.26
C LEU A 3 -12.10 3.65 19.63
N ALA A 4 -11.25 2.63 19.47
CA ALA A 4 -11.68 1.36 18.87
C ALA A 4 -12.65 0.53 19.73
N GLY A 5 -12.80 0.86 21.02
CA GLY A 5 -13.77 0.20 21.89
C GLY A 5 -15.17 0.82 21.83
N ASP A 6 -15.27 2.04 21.27
CA ASP A 6 -16.49 2.85 21.28
C ASP A 6 -17.10 3.02 19.87
N VAL A 7 -16.48 2.44 18.82
CA VAL A 7 -16.96 2.51 17.43
C VAL A 7 -16.95 1.14 16.76
N ASP A 8 -17.89 0.90 15.85
CA ASP A 8 -18.00 -0.37 15.12
C ASP A 8 -16.84 -0.59 14.14
N THR A 9 -16.29 0.49 13.59
CA THR A 9 -15.16 0.44 12.64
C THR A 9 -14.31 1.68 12.76
N LEU A 10 -13.01 1.48 13.01
CA LEU A 10 -11.97 2.49 13.05
C LEU A 10 -11.05 2.30 11.85
N ILE A 11 -11.12 3.25 10.92
CA ILE A 11 -10.20 3.29 9.79
C ILE A 11 -8.97 4.07 10.21
N ILE A 12 -7.80 3.43 10.20
CA ILE A 12 -6.51 4.07 10.47
C ILE A 12 -5.71 4.07 9.17
N ASP A 13 -5.48 5.26 8.62
CA ASP A 13 -4.75 5.41 7.36
C ASP A 13 -3.89 6.69 7.35
N HIS A 14 -2.76 6.62 6.63
CA HIS A 14 -2.10 7.69 5.86
C HIS A 14 -0.66 7.28 5.49
N HIS A 15 0.11 6.67 6.42
CA HIS A 15 1.49 6.21 6.18
C HIS A 15 1.80 4.82 6.77
N LEU A 16 0.86 4.18 7.47
CA LEU A 16 1.07 2.88 8.14
C LEU A 16 1.53 1.79 7.18
N LEU A 17 1.01 1.78 5.96
CA LEU A 17 1.36 0.77 4.95
C LEU A 17 2.61 1.13 4.14
N ARG A 18 3.36 2.18 4.54
CA ARG A 18 4.62 2.56 3.89
C ARG A 18 5.83 1.75 4.37
N CYS A 19 5.68 0.96 5.43
CA CYS A 19 6.69 0.01 5.87
C CYS A 19 6.07 -1.32 6.30
N GLU A 20 6.87 -2.38 6.32
CA GLU A 20 6.42 -3.72 6.75
C GLU A 20 6.03 -3.73 8.23
N GLU A 21 6.70 -2.94 9.06
CA GLU A 21 6.40 -2.82 10.49
C GLU A 21 5.01 -2.25 10.72
N GLY A 22 4.63 -1.20 9.99
CA GLY A 22 3.31 -0.58 10.12
C GLY A 22 2.19 -1.48 9.58
N ARG A 23 2.46 -2.28 8.54
CA ARG A 23 1.55 -3.34 8.09
C ARG A 23 1.32 -4.40 9.17
N ARG A 24 2.40 -4.94 9.75
CA ARG A 24 2.31 -5.97 10.81
C ARG A 24 1.59 -5.43 12.03
N TRP A 25 1.92 -4.20 12.44
CA TRP A 25 1.26 -3.54 13.56
C TRP A 25 -0.25 -3.42 13.34
N LEU A 26 -0.70 -3.08 12.13
CA LEU A 26 -2.13 -3.02 11.81
C LEU A 26 -2.78 -4.41 11.90
N ASP A 27 -2.12 -5.45 11.39
CA ASP A 27 -2.61 -6.83 11.45
C ASP A 27 -2.73 -7.33 12.90
N ASP A 28 -1.71 -7.08 13.72
CA ASP A 28 -1.69 -7.44 15.14
C ASP A 28 -2.81 -6.73 15.89
N LEU A 29 -2.94 -5.41 15.68
CA LEU A 29 -3.95 -4.57 16.33
C LEU A 29 -5.39 -4.96 15.96
N ALA A 30 -5.62 -5.32 14.70
CA ALA A 30 -6.92 -5.81 14.24
C ALA A 30 -7.28 -7.15 14.88
N SER A 31 -6.30 -8.04 15.08
CA SER A 31 -6.48 -9.34 15.71
C SER A 31 -6.83 -9.25 17.20
N GLU A 32 -6.23 -8.30 17.93
CA GLU A 32 -6.47 -8.07 19.36
C GLU A 32 -7.87 -7.48 19.64
N THR A 33 -8.46 -6.78 18.66
CA THR A 33 -9.70 -6.01 18.82
C THR A 33 -10.91 -6.59 18.10
N GLY A 34 -10.73 -7.65 17.30
CA GLY A 34 -11.84 -8.39 16.67
C GLY A 34 -12.40 -7.75 15.39
N TYR A 35 -11.53 -7.19 14.54
CA TYR A 35 -11.84 -6.58 13.22
C TYR A 35 -12.41 -5.16 13.20
N GLY A 36 -12.52 -4.50 14.36
CA GLY A 36 -12.94 -3.10 14.43
C GLY A 36 -11.90 -2.10 13.94
N ILE A 37 -10.69 -2.53 13.52
CA ILE A 37 -9.59 -1.64 13.10
C ILE A 37 -9.04 -2.10 11.76
N ILE A 38 -9.11 -1.23 10.75
CA ILE A 38 -8.77 -1.55 9.36
C ILE A 38 -8.12 -0.35 8.64
N CYS A 39 -7.53 -0.57 7.47
CA CYS A 39 -7.10 0.52 6.59
C CYS A 39 -8.19 0.88 5.57
N ALA A 40 -8.01 1.96 4.79
CA ALA A 40 -9.00 2.34 3.79
C ALA A 40 -9.17 1.28 2.70
N ALA A 41 -8.10 0.57 2.30
CA ALA A 41 -8.20 -0.49 1.30
C ALA A 41 -9.13 -1.63 1.76
N ASP A 42 -8.99 -2.06 3.03
CA ASP A 42 -9.85 -3.09 3.62
C ASP A 42 -11.30 -2.65 3.67
N PHE A 43 -11.55 -1.40 4.11
CA PHE A 43 -12.89 -0.84 4.18
C PHE A 43 -13.57 -0.79 2.80
N MET A 44 -12.80 -0.48 1.77
CA MET A 44 -13.27 -0.43 0.37
C MET A 44 -13.41 -1.82 -0.27
N GLY A 45 -13.04 -2.90 0.44
CA GLY A 45 -13.02 -4.26 -0.12
C GLY A 45 -11.96 -4.44 -1.22
N CYS A 46 -10.94 -3.59 -1.24
CA CYS A 46 -9.85 -3.65 -2.19
C CYS A 46 -8.62 -4.31 -1.57
N ARG A 47 -7.77 -4.89 -2.42
CA ARG A 47 -6.48 -5.42 -1.98
C ARG A 47 -5.61 -4.28 -1.45
N ARG A 48 -4.92 -4.52 -0.33
CA ARG A 48 -3.87 -3.61 0.16
C ARG A 48 -2.69 -3.60 -0.82
N LEU A 49 -2.34 -2.42 -1.32
CA LEU A 49 -1.20 -2.22 -2.21
C LEU A 49 -0.01 -1.69 -1.41
N PHE A 50 1.05 -2.49 -1.34
CA PHE A 50 2.23 -2.25 -0.50
C PHE A 50 3.36 -1.54 -1.27
N LEU A 51 2.99 -0.54 -2.08
CA LEU A 51 3.91 0.11 -3.03
C LEU A 51 5.14 0.70 -2.35
N GLU A 52 4.92 1.59 -1.37
CA GLU A 52 6.04 2.25 -0.70
C GLU A 52 6.83 1.29 0.21
N SER A 53 6.16 0.37 0.91
CA SER A 53 6.84 -0.65 1.73
C SER A 53 7.65 -1.63 0.90
N TRP A 54 7.29 -1.85 -0.36
CA TRP A 54 8.02 -2.71 -1.29
C TRP A 54 8.87 -1.92 -2.27
N ARG A 55 9.11 -0.62 -2.05
CA ARG A 55 9.80 0.25 -3.01
C ARG A 55 11.11 -0.35 -3.53
N GLU A 56 12.00 -0.78 -2.63
CA GLU A 56 13.29 -1.38 -3.01
C GLU A 56 13.12 -2.64 -3.88
N ARG A 57 12.17 -3.50 -3.51
CA ARG A 57 11.85 -4.71 -4.25
C ARG A 57 11.24 -4.37 -5.62
N LEU A 58 10.31 -3.41 -5.69
CA LEU A 58 9.63 -3.03 -6.92
C LEU A 58 10.58 -2.36 -7.91
N TYR A 59 11.54 -1.54 -7.46
CA TYR A 59 12.59 -1.01 -8.34
C TYR A 59 13.56 -2.09 -8.82
N SER A 60 13.79 -3.14 -8.03
CA SER A 60 14.61 -4.29 -8.45
C SER A 60 13.90 -5.16 -9.49
N GLU A 61 12.61 -5.45 -9.28
CA GLU A 61 11.80 -6.31 -10.16
C GLU A 61 11.27 -5.58 -11.40
N MET A 62 11.00 -4.27 -11.29
CA MET A 62 10.49 -3.41 -12.36
C MET A 62 11.33 -2.12 -12.44
N PRO A 63 12.59 -2.21 -12.91
CA PRO A 63 13.48 -1.07 -12.95
C PRO A 63 12.95 0.02 -13.88
N VAL A 64 13.21 1.27 -13.52
CA VAL A 64 12.98 2.42 -14.39
C VAL A 64 14.26 2.79 -15.12
N PRO A 65 14.21 3.15 -16.42
CA PRO A 65 15.38 3.67 -17.13
C PRO A 65 15.95 4.93 -16.46
N GLU A 66 17.23 5.21 -16.71
CA GLU A 66 17.82 6.49 -16.32
C GLU A 66 17.04 7.67 -16.93
N GLY A 67 16.78 8.70 -16.13
CA GLY A 67 15.99 9.87 -16.53
C GLY A 67 14.48 9.64 -16.62
N TRP A 68 13.97 8.44 -16.29
CA TRP A 68 12.54 8.13 -16.36
C TRP A 68 11.71 9.04 -15.45
N HIS A 69 12.18 9.35 -14.24
CA HIS A 69 11.45 10.24 -13.31
C HIS A 69 11.33 11.67 -13.85
N ASP A 70 12.37 12.21 -14.47
CA ASP A 70 12.32 13.55 -15.06
C ASP A 70 11.38 13.57 -16.28
N ALA A 71 11.40 12.51 -17.10
CA ALA A 71 10.47 12.33 -18.20
C ALA A 71 9.01 12.21 -17.70
N TYR A 72 8.78 11.49 -16.61
CA TYR A 72 7.47 11.36 -15.98
C TYR A 72 6.95 12.71 -15.48
N VAL A 73 7.80 13.51 -14.81
CA VAL A 73 7.45 14.86 -14.35
C VAL A 73 7.09 15.79 -15.51
N ARG A 74 7.74 15.65 -16.66
CA ARG A 74 7.41 16.40 -17.87
C ARG A 74 6.16 15.91 -18.59
N GLY A 75 5.66 14.70 -18.26
CA GLY A 75 4.54 14.05 -18.92
C GLY A 75 4.91 13.31 -20.22
N ASP A 76 6.20 13.09 -20.47
CA ASP A 76 6.69 12.39 -21.66
C ASP A 76 6.46 10.87 -21.59
N VAL A 77 6.32 10.33 -20.38
CA VAL A 77 6.08 8.90 -20.08
C VAL A 77 5.03 8.75 -18.98
N ASN A 78 4.47 7.54 -18.81
CA ASN A 78 3.45 7.24 -17.81
C ASN A 78 3.72 5.89 -17.10
N THR A 79 2.79 5.47 -16.22
CA THR A 79 2.91 4.24 -15.42
C THR A 79 2.27 3.00 -16.04
N ASP A 80 1.67 3.09 -17.23
CA ASP A 80 0.83 2.02 -17.80
C ASP A 80 1.57 0.68 -17.95
N GLU A 81 2.85 0.73 -18.33
CA GLU A 81 3.70 -0.44 -18.45
C GLU A 81 3.93 -1.12 -17.08
N TYR A 82 4.23 -0.33 -16.05
CA TYR A 82 4.44 -0.80 -14.69
C TYR A 82 3.16 -1.36 -14.06
N GLU A 83 2.00 -0.79 -14.38
CA GLU A 83 0.71 -1.34 -13.98
C GLU A 83 0.44 -2.70 -14.62
N ARG A 84 0.78 -2.89 -15.91
CA ARG A 84 0.68 -4.19 -16.57
C ARG A 84 1.64 -5.21 -15.96
N LEU A 85 2.89 -4.82 -15.71
CA LEU A 85 3.89 -5.68 -15.09
C LEU A 85 3.45 -6.12 -13.70
N GLY A 86 2.98 -5.19 -12.86
CA GLY A 86 2.51 -5.52 -11.52
C GLY A 86 1.28 -6.43 -11.50
N LYS A 87 0.37 -6.33 -12.48
CA LYS A 87 -0.73 -7.30 -12.65
C LYS A 87 -0.21 -8.71 -12.98
N ASN A 88 0.78 -8.82 -13.86
CA ASN A 88 1.39 -10.11 -14.22
C ASN A 88 2.16 -10.74 -13.05
N MET A 89 2.78 -9.91 -12.21
CA MET A 89 3.52 -10.32 -11.02
C MET A 89 2.62 -10.56 -9.79
N SER A 90 1.30 -10.43 -9.94
CA SER A 90 0.34 -10.51 -8.83
C SER A 90 0.65 -9.51 -7.69
N VAL A 91 1.24 -8.36 -8.00
CA VAL A 91 1.47 -7.24 -7.06
C VAL A 91 0.20 -6.40 -6.90
N PHE A 92 -0.52 -6.19 -8.00
CA PHE A 92 -1.84 -5.55 -8.05
C PHE A 92 -2.94 -6.61 -8.09
#